data_AF-A0A212LYF3-F1
#
_entry.id   AF-A0A212LYF3-F1
#
_cell.length_a   1.000
_cell.length_b   1.000
_cell.length_c   1.000
_cell.angle_alpha   90.00
_cell.angle_beta   90.00
_cell.angle_gamma   90.00
#
_symmetry.space_group_name_H-M   'P 1'
#
loop_
_entity.id
_entity.type
_entity.pdbx_description
1 polymer ?
#
loop_
_entity_poly.entity_id
_entity_poly.type
_entity_poly.pdbx_seq_one_letter_code
_entity_poly.pdbx_strand_id
1 'polypeptide(L)' 'MQEQKELWKEVERLQEILHETVSKKGVNSPESKRAIEAFRNKMEEYNDSVKP' A
#
# COMPACT_ATOMS: atom_id res chain seq x y z
N MET A 1 7.29 1.28 17.94
CA MET A 1 8.16 0.25 17.32
C MET A 1 7.41 -1.01 16.87
N GLN A 2 6.54 -1.63 17.68
CA GLN A 2 5.82 -2.83 17.25
C GLN A 2 4.67 -2.50 16.27
N GLU A 3 3.92 -1.44 16.57
CA GLU A 3 2.85 -0.92 15.70
C GLU A 3 3.37 -0.49 14.31
N GLN A 4 4.50 0.23 14.26
CA GLN A 4 5.19 0.58 13.02
C GLN A 4 5.59 -0.65 12.18
N LYS A 5 5.99 -1.76 12.82
CA LYS A 5 6.31 -3.00 12.10
C LYS A 5 5.07 -3.66 11.51
N GLU A 6 3.93 -3.55 12.17
CA GLU A 6 2.66 -4.07 11.65
C GLU A 6 2.16 -3.21 10.48
N LEU A 7 2.23 -1.89 10.61
CA LEU A 7 1.95 -0.96 9.52
C LEU A 7 2.83 -1.22 8.29
N TRP A 8 4.13 -1.44 8.51
CA TRP A 8 5.06 -1.76 7.41
C TRP A 8 4.71 -3.09 6.71
N LYS A 9 4.36 -4.14 7.47
CA LYS A 9 3.90 -5.40 6.88
C LYS A 9 2.65 -5.24 6.03
N GLU A 10 1.71 -4.40 6.46
CA GLU A 10 0.52 -4.09 5.66
C GLU A 10 0.87 -3.32 4.37
N VAL A 11 1.82 -2.38 4.44
CA VAL A 11 2.36 -1.70 3.26
C VAL A 11 2.96 -2.68 2.26
N GLU A 12 3.81 -3.62 2.73
CA GLU A 12 4.41 -4.65 1.86
C GLU A 12 3.34 -5.51 1.18
N ARG A 13 2.33 -5.95 1.94
CA ARG A 13 1.21 -6.72 1.39
C ARG A 13 0.43 -5.93 0.33
N LEU A 14 0.17 -4.65 0.57
CA LEU A 14 -0.53 -3.78 -0.39
C LEU A 14 0.32 -3.53 -1.64
N GLN A 15 1.64 -3.47 -1.51
CA GLN A 15 2.56 -3.37 -2.65
C GLN A 15 2.50 -4.62 -3.53
N GLU A 16 2.47 -5.82 -2.93
CA GLU A 16 2.31 -7.08 -3.68
C GLU A 16 0.97 -7.13 -4.42
N ILE A 17 -0.13 -6.78 -3.74
CA ILE A 17 -1.47 -6.71 -4.35
C ILE A 17 -1.48 -5.71 -5.50
N LEU A 18 -0.87 -4.54 -5.32
CA LEU A 18 -0.77 -3.52 -6.35
C LEU A 18 0.01 -4.04 -7.57
N HIS A 19 1.17 -4.64 -7.35
CA HIS A 19 2.00 -5.20 -8.43
C HIS A 19 1.25 -6.29 -9.20
N GLU A 20 0.60 -7.22 -8.49
CA GLU A 20 -0.18 -8.27 -9.12
C GLU A 20 -1.36 -7.69 -9.92
N THR A 21 -2.08 -6.73 -9.34
CA THR A 21 -3.25 -6.10 -9.98
C THR A 21 -2.84 -5.31 -11.23
N VAL A 22 -1.76 -4.53 -11.16
CA VAL A 22 -1.21 -3.80 -12.31
C VAL A 22 -0.71 -4.76 -13.39
N SER A 23 -0.07 -5.87 -13.00
CA SER A 23 0.39 -6.90 -13.94
C SER A 23 -0.79 -7.59 -14.66
N LYS A 24 -1.86 -7.94 -13.94
CA LYS A 24 -3.02 -8.65 -14.50
C LYS A 24 -4.01 -7.75 -15.24
N LYS A 25 -4.25 -6.54 -14.72
CA LYS A 25 -5.34 -5.65 -15.18
C LYS A 25 -4.84 -4.39 -15.88
N GLY A 26 -3.55 -4.09 -15.80
CA GLY A 26 -2.95 -2.87 -16.33
C GLY A 26 -3.17 -1.66 -15.41
N VAL A 27 -2.19 -0.75 -15.39
CA VAL A 27 -2.10 0.39 -14.45
C VAL A 27 -3.32 1.31 -14.44
N ASN A 28 -4.05 1.41 -15.55
CA ASN A 28 -5.20 2.31 -15.69
C ASN A 28 -6.54 1.68 -15.28
N SER A 29 -6.55 0.39 -14.94
CA SER A 29 -7.78 -0.29 -14.52
C SER A 29 -8.30 0.27 -13.20
N PRO A 30 -9.63 0.30 -13.01
CA PRO A 30 -10.24 0.77 -11.77
C PRO A 30 -9.74 -0.03 -10.55
N GLU A 31 -9.46 -1.32 -10.73
CA GLU A 31 -8.87 -2.19 -9.70
C GLU A 31 -7.46 -1.73 -9.30
N SER A 32 -6.60 -1.42 -10.28
CA SER A 32 -5.26 -0.89 -10.02
C SER A 32 -5.32 0.48 -9.35
N LYS A 33 -6.22 1.37 -9.75
CA LYS A 33 -6.41 2.68 -9.09
C LYS A 33 -6.80 2.52 -7.62
N ARG A 34 -7.70 1.59 -7.30
CA ARG A 34 -8.08 1.25 -5.91
C ARG A 34 -6.90 0.70 -5.12
N ALA A 35 -6.11 -0.19 -5.71
CA ALA A 35 -4.91 -0.74 -5.07
C ALA A 35 -3.85 0.36 -4.82
N ILE A 36 -3.66 1.29 -5.76
CA ILE A 36 -2.76 2.45 -5.60
C ILE A 36 -3.22 3.34 -4.45
N GLU A 37 -4.52 3.64 -4.38
CA GLU A 37 -5.08 4.47 -3.32
C GLU A 37 -4.94 3.82 -1.94
N ALA A 38 -5.27 2.52 -1.83
CA ALA A 38 -5.08 1.76 -0.59
C ALA A 38 -3.62 1.74 -0.14
N PHE A 39 -2.68 1.49 -1.06
CA PHE A 39 -1.26 1.52 -0.78
C PHE A 39 -0.80 2.91 -0.31
N ARG A 40 -1.23 3.98 -0.98
CA ARG A 40 -0.89 5.37 -0.60
C ARG A 40 -1.41 5.73 0.78
N ASN A 41 -2.66 5.42 1.09
CA ASN A 41 -3.25 5.70 2.41
C ASN A 41 -2.46 5.00 3.52
N LYS A 42 -2.09 3.73 3.32
CA LYS A 42 -1.34 2.98 4.33
C LYS A 42 0.12 3.45 4.47
N MET A 43 0.74 3.87 3.37
CA MET A 43 2.06 4.52 3.40
C MET A 43 2.03 5.86 4.13
N GLU A 44 0.96 6.64 3.97
CA GLU A 44 0.77 7.89 4.70
C GLU A 44 0.61 7.63 6.21
N GLU A 45 -0.21 6.66 6.59
CA GLU A 45 -0.39 6.23 8.00
C GLU A 45 0.93 5.74 8.62
N TYR A 46 1.72 4.96 7.88
CA TYR A 46 3.06 4.57 8.32
C TYR A 46 3.94 5.80 8.51
N ASN A 47 4.03 6.68 7.51
CA ASN A 47 4.85 7.89 7.58
C ASN A 47 4.46 8.80 8.73
N ASP A 48 3.16 8.95 9.02
CA ASP A 48 2.68 9.72 10.17
C ASP A 48 3.12 9.08 11.49
N SER A 49 3.07 7.74 11.59
CA SER A 49 3.55 7.01 12.77
C SER A 49 5.07 7.07 12.99
N VAL A 50 5.85 7.44 11.96
CA VAL A 50 7.31 7.59 12.01
C VAL A 50 7.73 9.06 12.12
N LYS A 51 6.81 10.01 11.93
CA LYS A 51 7.09 11.43 12.18
C LYS A 51 7.29 11.66 13.68
N PRO A 52 8.31 12.46 14.06
CA PRO A 52 8.60 12.79 15.45
C PRO A 52 7.58 13.74 16.08
#